data_AF-A0AAQ3RSU4-F1
#
_entry.id   AF-A0AAQ3RSU4-F1
#
_cell.length_a   1.000
_cell.length_b   1.000
_cell.length_c   1.000
_cell.angle_alpha   90.00
_cell.angle_beta   90.00
_cell.angle_gamma   90.00
#
_symmetry.space_group_name_H-M   'P 1'
#
loop_
_entity.id
_entity.type
_entity.pdbx_description
1 polymer ?
#
loop_
_entity_poly.entity_id
_entity_poly.type
_entity_poly.pdbx_seq_one_letter_code
_entity_poly.pdbx_strand_id
1 'polypeptide(L)'
;MDDRPEFASTQAILYGPYLLAGHSLAGDWHLKSGANNSEWITPVPASYNSQLVSFSQYFKNSTFVLANSNQSLGMQKFPKSGTDMAVQATFRLVPKESSSKFSTLGDGNDRSVMLEPFDLPGMNVVHQGADKALVIEDSSKGTASSVFVVVPGLDGRNGSISLESQSDKGCYVYSDLSSNAGVKLSCKSDSDAKFNEATSFISQKGLSQYNPISFVAKGVNRNFLLEPLLSFRDEYYTVYFNIVG
;
A
#
# COMPACT_ATOMS: atom_id res chain seq x y z
N MET A 1 16.06 31.79 -7.12
CA MET A 1 15.82 31.30 -5.75
C MET A 1 14.52 31.91 -5.28
N ASP A 2 13.76 31.21 -4.46
CA ASP A 2 12.53 31.74 -3.88
C ASP A 2 12.92 32.54 -2.63
N ASP A 3 12.80 33.87 -2.69
CA ASP A 3 13.27 34.79 -1.64
C ASP A 3 12.30 34.89 -0.44
N ARG A 4 11.26 34.03 -0.42
CA ARG A 4 10.31 33.93 0.69
C ARG A 4 10.96 33.19 1.88
N PRO A 5 10.99 33.80 3.09
CA PRO A 5 11.68 33.25 4.26
C PRO A 5 11.21 31.84 4.66
N GLU A 6 9.94 31.54 4.45
CA GLU A 6 9.34 30.24 4.78
C GLU A 6 9.84 29.08 3.90
N PHE A 7 10.50 29.38 2.76
CA PHE A 7 11.07 28.38 1.87
C PHE A 7 12.61 28.30 1.88
N ALA A 8 13.26 29.18 2.66
CA ALA A 8 14.72 29.32 2.68
C ALA A 8 15.46 28.05 3.14
N SER A 9 14.81 27.17 3.91
CA SER A 9 15.37 25.90 4.38
C SER A 9 14.89 24.68 3.57
N THR A 10 14.01 24.86 2.59
CA THR A 10 13.51 23.75 1.77
C THR A 10 14.46 23.42 0.62
N GLN A 11 14.54 22.15 0.27
CA GLN A 11 15.42 21.69 -0.81
C GLN A 11 14.65 20.80 -1.79
N ALA A 12 14.92 21.00 -3.07
CA ALA A 12 14.52 20.09 -4.13
C ALA A 12 15.57 18.99 -4.30
N ILE A 13 15.12 17.80 -4.70
CA ILE A 13 16.01 16.65 -4.93
C ILE A 13 16.12 16.42 -6.44
N LEU A 14 17.36 16.38 -6.94
CA LEU A 14 17.66 16.14 -8.35
C LEU A 14 18.36 14.78 -8.52
N TYR A 15 17.96 14.03 -9.55
CA TYR A 15 18.69 12.87 -10.04
C TYR A 15 19.03 13.08 -11.52
N GLY A 16 20.27 13.47 -11.80
CA GLY A 16 20.67 13.93 -13.13
C GLY A 16 19.80 15.11 -13.57
N PRO A 17 19.11 15.05 -14.74
CA PRO A 17 18.23 16.12 -15.20
C PRO A 17 16.83 16.08 -14.58
N TYR A 18 16.51 15.08 -13.76
CA TYR A 18 15.16 14.86 -13.24
C TYR A 18 14.96 15.52 -11.87
N LEU A 19 13.95 16.36 -11.78
CA LEU A 19 13.40 16.83 -10.51
C LEU A 19 12.53 15.74 -9.90
N LEU A 20 12.86 15.30 -8.70
CA LEU A 20 12.10 14.29 -7.97
C LEU A 20 11.03 14.95 -7.11
N ALA A 21 9.84 14.38 -7.14
CA ALA A 21 8.70 14.75 -6.30
C ALA A 21 8.23 13.53 -5.51
N GLY A 22 7.77 13.74 -4.28
CA GLY A 22 7.27 12.68 -3.42
C GLY A 22 5.75 12.62 -3.39
N HIS A 23 5.18 11.42 -3.45
CA HIS A 23 3.73 11.19 -3.22
C HIS A 23 3.37 11.63 -1.80
N SER A 24 2.52 12.65 -1.64
CA SER A 24 2.18 13.19 -0.31
C SER A 24 0.81 13.88 -0.30
N LEU A 25 -0.06 13.50 0.63
CA LEU A 25 -1.45 14.00 0.72
C LEU A 25 -1.70 14.99 1.87
N ALA A 26 -0.80 15.09 2.85
CA ALA A 26 -1.10 15.71 4.14
C ALA A 26 -0.08 16.78 4.59
N GLY A 27 0.68 17.35 3.65
CA GLY A 27 1.66 18.40 4.00
C GLY A 27 2.76 17.90 4.94
N ASP A 28 3.09 16.62 4.93
CA ASP A 28 4.35 16.11 5.48
C ASP A 28 5.42 16.17 4.38
N TRP A 29 6.52 16.84 4.67
CA TRP A 29 7.62 17.13 3.76
C TRP A 29 8.97 17.07 4.51
N HIS A 30 9.00 16.47 5.70
CA HIS A 30 10.20 16.38 6.53
C HIS A 30 11.01 15.11 6.23
N LEU A 31 12.14 15.29 5.56
CA LEU A 31 13.11 14.24 5.30
C LEU A 31 14.14 14.18 6.41
N LYS A 32 14.53 12.97 6.79
CA LYS A 32 15.59 12.72 7.77
C LYS A 32 16.88 12.45 7.02
N SER A 33 17.83 13.37 7.11
CA SER A 33 19.15 13.17 6.52
C SER A 33 19.91 12.05 7.25
N GLY A 34 20.62 11.24 6.48
CA GLY A 34 21.59 10.27 6.99
C GLY A 34 22.98 10.90 7.07
N ALA A 35 23.94 10.20 7.67
CA ALA A 35 25.33 10.67 7.68
C ALA A 35 25.92 10.73 6.26
N ASN A 36 25.40 9.90 5.35
CA ASN A 36 25.69 9.91 3.91
C ASN A 36 24.41 9.78 3.06
N ASN A 37 24.46 10.23 1.80
CA ASN A 37 23.30 10.21 0.87
C ASN A 37 22.66 8.82 0.67
N SER A 38 23.47 7.75 0.62
CA SER A 38 23.01 6.37 0.45
C SER A 38 22.27 5.81 1.68
N GLU A 39 22.33 6.48 2.82
CA GLU A 39 21.70 6.02 4.05
C GLU A 39 20.25 6.48 4.18
N TRP A 40 19.85 7.51 3.42
CA TRP A 40 18.52 8.11 3.51
C TRP A 40 17.76 8.19 2.18
N ILE A 41 18.39 8.05 1.02
CA ILE A 41 17.69 7.84 -0.28
C ILE A 41 18.20 6.56 -0.94
N THR A 42 17.28 5.65 -1.26
CA THR A 42 17.60 4.34 -1.85
C THR A 42 16.79 4.08 -3.11
N PRO A 43 17.38 3.52 -4.19
CA PRO A 43 16.63 3.24 -5.41
C PRO A 43 15.61 2.12 -5.18
N VAL A 44 14.43 2.24 -5.81
CA VAL A 44 13.43 1.17 -5.83
C VAL A 44 13.87 0.09 -6.83
N PRO A 45 14.01 -1.18 -6.42
CA PRO A 45 14.36 -2.26 -7.34
C PRO A 45 13.29 -2.44 -8.42
N ALA A 46 13.71 -2.60 -9.68
CA ALA A 46 12.79 -2.81 -10.81
C ALA A 46 11.89 -4.04 -10.63
N SER A 47 12.34 -5.05 -9.88
CA SER A 47 11.56 -6.25 -9.55
C SER A 47 10.34 -5.94 -8.67
N TYR A 48 10.28 -4.81 -7.98
CA TYR A 48 9.15 -4.47 -7.11
C TYR A 48 7.86 -4.26 -7.91
N ASN A 49 7.95 -3.86 -9.19
CA ASN A 49 6.77 -3.71 -10.05
C ASN A 49 6.01 -5.04 -10.28
N SER A 50 6.67 -6.20 -10.19
CA SER A 50 5.96 -7.50 -10.27
C SER A 50 5.27 -7.90 -8.96
N GLN A 51 5.51 -7.14 -7.89
CA GLN A 51 4.94 -7.37 -6.56
C GLN A 51 3.73 -6.46 -6.29
N LEU A 52 3.37 -5.57 -7.23
CA LEU A 52 2.29 -4.61 -7.07
C LEU A 52 0.93 -5.22 -7.39
N VAL A 53 -0.01 -5.06 -6.47
CA VAL A 53 -1.36 -5.60 -6.52
C VAL A 53 -2.39 -4.55 -6.15
N SER A 54 -3.59 -4.73 -6.68
CA SER A 54 -4.81 -4.11 -6.16
C SER A 54 -5.87 -5.18 -5.93
N PHE A 55 -6.61 -5.07 -4.83
CA PHE A 55 -7.68 -6.01 -4.47
C PHE A 55 -9.02 -5.35 -4.75
N SER A 56 -9.94 -6.09 -5.38
CA SER A 56 -11.23 -5.54 -5.77
C SER A 56 -12.40 -6.46 -5.48
N GLN A 57 -13.57 -5.86 -5.32
CA GLN A 57 -14.85 -6.53 -5.17
C GLN A 57 -15.88 -5.88 -6.09
N TYR A 58 -16.79 -6.70 -6.64
CA TYR A 58 -17.90 -6.23 -7.43
C TYR A 58 -19.16 -6.15 -6.58
N PHE A 59 -19.81 -4.99 -6.55
CA PHE A 59 -21.01 -4.74 -5.77
C PHE A 59 -21.91 -3.72 -6.44
N LYS A 60 -23.23 -3.97 -6.49
CA LYS A 60 -24.25 -3.06 -7.06
C LYS A 60 -23.84 -2.44 -8.41
N ASN A 61 -23.41 -3.25 -9.36
CA ASN A 61 -22.98 -2.81 -10.69
C ASN A 61 -21.78 -1.85 -10.72
N SER A 62 -20.92 -1.92 -9.71
CA SER A 62 -19.68 -1.15 -9.65
C SER A 62 -18.56 -2.00 -9.05
N THR A 63 -17.34 -1.70 -9.47
CA THR A 63 -16.15 -2.31 -8.88
C THR A 63 -15.62 -1.37 -7.81
N PHE A 64 -15.30 -1.94 -6.65
CA PHE A 64 -14.67 -1.27 -5.54
C PHE A 64 -13.29 -1.88 -5.32
N VAL A 65 -12.33 -1.07 -4.88
CA VAL A 65 -10.95 -1.47 -4.62
C VAL A 65 -10.61 -1.20 -3.16
N LEU A 66 -9.81 -2.08 -2.58
CA LEU A 66 -9.18 -1.85 -1.29
C LEU A 66 -8.22 -0.68 -1.42
N ALA A 67 -8.30 0.31 -0.53
CA ALA A 67 -7.44 1.49 -0.55
C ALA A 67 -7.08 1.96 0.85
N ASN A 68 -5.89 2.54 0.97
CA ASN A 68 -5.50 3.35 2.12
C ASN A 68 -6.38 4.62 2.18
N SER A 69 -7.08 4.80 3.29
CA SER A 69 -7.92 5.95 3.60
C SER A 69 -7.53 6.48 4.98
N ASN A 70 -6.59 7.42 5.02
CA ASN A 70 -6.10 8.05 6.25
C ASN A 70 -5.57 7.04 7.28
N GLN A 71 -4.60 6.21 6.90
CA GLN A 71 -3.96 5.20 7.77
C GLN A 71 -4.88 4.05 8.23
N SER A 72 -6.09 3.98 7.66
CA SER A 72 -7.01 2.85 7.77
C SER A 72 -7.32 2.30 6.38
N LEU A 73 -7.91 1.10 6.31
CA LEU A 73 -8.33 0.53 5.04
C LEU A 73 -9.83 0.73 4.78
N GLY A 74 -10.14 1.10 3.54
CA GLY A 74 -11.50 1.31 3.05
C GLY A 74 -11.69 0.68 1.67
N MET A 75 -12.93 0.42 1.31
CA MET A 75 -13.29 0.10 -0.07
C MET A 75 -13.71 1.37 -0.79
N GLN A 76 -13.04 1.70 -1.88
CA GLN A 76 -13.29 2.89 -2.69
C GLN A 76 -13.75 2.50 -4.08
N LYS A 77 -14.52 3.37 -4.76
CA LYS A 77 -14.90 3.11 -6.15
C LYS A 77 -13.64 3.01 -7.01
N PHE A 78 -13.62 2.05 -7.95
CA PHE A 78 -12.47 1.82 -8.83
C PHE A 78 -11.99 3.13 -9.48
N PRO A 79 -10.73 3.55 -9.26
CA PRO A 79 -10.25 4.86 -9.66
C PRO A 79 -9.78 4.89 -11.11
N LYS A 80 -9.64 6.11 -11.65
CA LYS A 80 -8.91 6.31 -12.91
C LYS A 80 -7.41 6.19 -12.63
N SER A 81 -6.67 5.70 -13.62
CA SER A 81 -5.20 5.67 -13.57
C SER A 81 -4.64 7.09 -13.47
N GLY A 82 -3.57 7.26 -12.67
CA GLY A 82 -2.92 8.56 -12.48
C GLY A 82 -3.58 9.45 -11.42
N THR A 83 -4.36 8.87 -10.51
CA THR A 83 -5.02 9.59 -9.40
C THR A 83 -4.51 9.09 -8.06
N ASP A 84 -4.63 9.91 -7.01
CA ASP A 84 -4.23 9.49 -5.65
C ASP A 84 -4.91 8.22 -5.20
N MET A 85 -6.17 8.03 -5.59
CA MET A 85 -6.89 6.81 -5.25
C MET A 85 -6.30 5.58 -5.94
N ALA A 86 -5.73 5.69 -7.14
CA ALA A 86 -5.02 4.57 -7.78
C ALA A 86 -3.73 4.22 -7.02
N VAL A 87 -3.02 5.25 -6.54
CA VAL A 87 -1.84 5.12 -5.69
C VAL A 87 -2.20 4.46 -4.35
N GLN A 88 -3.22 4.97 -3.65
CA GLN A 88 -3.72 4.44 -2.37
C GLN A 88 -4.31 3.04 -2.47
N ALA A 89 -4.82 2.66 -3.65
CA ALA A 89 -5.36 1.33 -3.92
C ALA A 89 -4.30 0.33 -4.42
N THR A 90 -3.04 0.73 -4.48
CA THR A 90 -1.93 -0.12 -4.88
C THR A 90 -1.11 -0.53 -3.65
N PHE A 91 -0.86 -1.83 -3.53
CA PHE A 91 -0.04 -2.40 -2.47
C PHE A 91 1.10 -3.19 -3.08
N ARG A 92 2.25 -3.15 -2.43
CA ARG A 92 3.33 -4.09 -2.66
C ARG A 92 3.16 -5.29 -1.76
N LEU A 93 3.23 -6.47 -2.35
CA LEU A 93 3.25 -7.73 -1.63
C LEU A 93 4.66 -8.03 -1.21
N VAL A 94 4.90 -8.04 0.10
CA VAL A 94 6.20 -8.31 0.69
C VAL A 94 6.19 -9.75 1.20
N PRO A 95 6.86 -10.70 0.52
CA PRO A 95 6.93 -12.07 0.98
C PRO A 95 7.66 -12.14 2.33
N LYS A 96 7.13 -12.93 3.27
CA LYS A 96 7.85 -13.22 4.54
C LYS A 96 9.08 -14.08 4.30
N GLU A 97 9.06 -14.91 3.26
CA GLU A 97 10.18 -15.77 2.87
C GLU A 97 10.76 -15.35 1.52
N SER A 98 12.08 -15.36 1.41
CA SER A 98 12.89 -14.95 0.26
C SER A 98 12.81 -15.93 -0.92
N SER A 99 11.61 -16.33 -1.34
CA SER A 99 11.42 -17.13 -2.55
C SER A 99 11.35 -16.22 -3.78
N SER A 100 12.27 -16.44 -4.72
CA SER A 100 12.51 -15.63 -5.93
C SER A 100 11.43 -15.71 -7.02
N LYS A 101 10.24 -16.25 -6.72
CA LYS A 101 9.18 -16.54 -7.70
C LYS A 101 7.86 -15.82 -7.39
N PHE A 102 7.94 -14.54 -7.07
CA PHE A 102 6.75 -13.71 -6.86
C PHE A 102 6.32 -13.04 -8.18
N SER A 103 5.68 -13.81 -9.06
CA SER A 103 5.23 -13.31 -10.36
C SER A 103 3.74 -12.96 -10.41
N THR A 104 2.89 -13.61 -9.61
CA THR A 104 1.43 -13.33 -9.52
C THR A 104 0.79 -14.04 -8.30
N LEU A 105 -0.26 -13.45 -7.71
CA LEU A 105 -1.11 -14.06 -6.67
C LEU A 105 -2.16 -15.04 -7.22
N GLY A 106 -2.12 -15.36 -8.51
CA GLY A 106 -3.23 -15.98 -9.25
C GLY A 106 -3.71 -17.36 -8.78
N ASP A 107 -3.00 -18.02 -7.87
CA ASP A 107 -3.24 -19.44 -7.57
C ASP A 107 -3.62 -19.74 -6.11
N GLY A 108 -3.81 -18.74 -5.23
CA GLY A 108 -4.18 -19.01 -3.84
C GLY A 108 -3.21 -19.97 -3.13
N ASN A 109 -1.93 -20.01 -3.55
CA ASN A 109 -0.92 -20.81 -2.88
C ASN A 109 -0.77 -20.22 -1.48
N ASP A 110 -0.97 -21.02 -0.43
CA ASP A 110 -0.80 -20.70 0.99
C ASP A 110 0.53 -19.96 1.29
N ARG A 111 0.57 -18.67 0.96
CA ARG A 111 1.78 -17.84 0.94
C ARG A 111 1.60 -16.74 1.95
N SER A 112 2.57 -16.63 2.85
CA SER A 112 2.62 -15.57 3.85
C SER A 112 3.19 -14.28 3.26
N VAL A 113 2.38 -13.24 3.25
CA VAL A 113 2.71 -11.91 2.72
C VAL A 113 2.36 -10.83 3.73
N MET A 114 3.08 -9.71 3.66
CA MET A 114 2.67 -8.44 4.23
C MET A 114 2.21 -7.51 3.09
N LEU A 115 1.26 -6.64 3.38
CA LEU A 115 0.77 -5.63 2.43
C LEU A 115 1.39 -4.28 2.79
N GLU A 116 2.29 -3.78 1.94
CA GLU A 116 2.86 -2.44 2.07
C GLU A 116 2.11 -1.49 1.12
N PRO A 117 1.48 -0.41 1.59
CA PRO A 117 0.86 0.58 0.71
C PRO A 117 1.92 1.27 -0.18
N PHE A 118 1.61 1.46 -1.47
CA PHE A 118 2.54 2.02 -2.45
C PHE A 118 3.02 3.44 -2.08
N ASP A 119 2.13 4.26 -1.48
CA ASP A 119 2.38 5.63 -1.04
C ASP A 119 3.02 5.75 0.34
N LEU A 120 3.23 4.63 1.04
CA LEU A 120 3.77 4.55 2.39
C LEU A 120 4.87 3.47 2.49
N PRO A 121 5.99 3.61 1.75
CA PRO A 121 7.07 2.63 1.80
C PRO A 121 7.60 2.44 3.23
N GLY A 122 7.82 1.19 3.64
CA GLY A 122 8.22 0.84 5.00
C GLY A 122 7.08 0.79 6.02
N MET A 123 5.82 0.95 5.61
CA MET A 123 4.64 0.70 6.44
C MET A 123 3.89 -0.55 5.99
N ASN A 124 3.19 -1.20 6.89
CA ASN A 124 2.41 -2.41 6.62
C ASN A 124 0.98 -2.27 7.11
N VAL A 125 0.06 -2.94 6.41
CA VAL A 125 -1.28 -3.21 6.92
C VAL A 125 -1.18 -4.18 8.09
N VAL A 126 -1.83 -3.84 9.21
CA VAL A 126 -1.87 -4.66 10.42
C VAL A 126 -3.30 -4.80 10.94
N HIS A 127 -3.61 -5.95 11.53
CA HIS A 127 -4.85 -6.14 12.27
C HIS A 127 -4.71 -5.82 13.76
N GLN A 128 -5.81 -5.39 14.37
CA GLN A 128 -5.89 -5.06 15.81
C GLN A 128 -6.68 -6.10 16.63
N GLY A 129 -6.90 -7.26 16.01
CA GLY A 129 -7.72 -8.37 16.51
C GLY A 129 -9.08 -8.45 15.81
N ALA A 130 -9.86 -9.47 16.16
CA ALA A 130 -11.16 -9.74 15.56
C ALA A 130 -12.11 -8.53 15.64
N ASP A 131 -12.81 -8.29 14.53
CA ASP A 131 -13.80 -7.25 14.30
C ASP A 131 -13.30 -5.81 14.45
N LYS A 132 -11.98 -5.60 14.51
CA LYS A 132 -11.38 -4.27 14.50
C LYS A 132 -10.85 -3.90 13.11
N ALA A 133 -10.91 -2.61 12.82
CA ALA A 133 -10.41 -2.05 11.57
C ALA A 133 -8.92 -2.39 11.35
N LEU A 134 -8.57 -2.63 10.09
CA LEU A 134 -7.18 -2.73 9.68
C LEU A 134 -6.56 -1.33 9.63
N VAL A 135 -5.35 -1.21 10.15
CA VAL A 135 -4.59 0.05 10.22
C VAL A 135 -3.24 -0.11 9.55
N ILE A 136 -2.59 1.01 9.29
CA ILE A 136 -1.25 1.04 8.69
C ILE A 136 -0.24 1.48 9.74
N GLU A 137 0.78 0.65 9.96
CA GLU A 137 1.83 0.89 10.95
C GLU A 137 3.23 0.73 10.36
N ASP A 138 4.22 1.34 11.01
CA ASP A 138 5.63 1.19 10.67
C ASP A 138 6.07 -0.28 10.78
N SER A 139 6.67 -0.80 9.71
CA SER A 139 7.14 -2.18 9.61
C SER A 139 8.18 -2.56 10.68
N SER A 140 8.95 -1.59 11.19
CA SER A 140 9.94 -1.81 12.25
C SER A 140 9.32 -2.20 13.59
N LYS A 141 8.01 -1.97 13.80
CA LYS A 141 7.28 -2.41 14.98
C LYS A 141 7.02 -3.93 14.99
N GLY A 142 7.29 -4.62 13.87
CA GLY A 142 7.53 -6.06 13.84
C GLY A 142 6.42 -6.92 14.43
N THR A 143 5.17 -6.74 14.00
CA THR A 143 4.03 -7.47 14.57
C THR A 143 3.63 -8.67 13.70
N ALA A 144 3.38 -9.82 14.35
CA ALA A 144 2.77 -10.98 13.69
C ALA A 144 1.42 -10.64 13.03
N SER A 145 0.76 -9.58 13.51
CA SER A 145 -0.51 -9.08 12.99
C SER A 145 -0.43 -8.38 11.63
N SER A 146 0.77 -8.28 11.04
CA SER A 146 0.99 -7.79 9.68
C SER A 146 1.01 -8.88 8.61
N VAL A 147 1.03 -10.16 9.01
CA VAL A 147 1.22 -11.28 8.10
C VAL A 147 -0.11 -11.93 7.76
N PHE A 148 -0.39 -12.03 6.46
CA PHE A 148 -1.56 -12.69 5.92
C PHE A 148 -1.15 -13.88 5.05
N VAL A 149 -1.89 -14.98 5.16
CA VAL A 149 -1.81 -16.12 4.26
C VAL A 149 -2.80 -15.89 3.12
N VAL A 150 -2.30 -15.87 1.89
CA VAL A 150 -3.15 -15.83 0.70
C VAL A 150 -3.69 -17.22 0.45
N VAL A 151 -5.02 -17.36 0.46
CA VAL A 151 -5.73 -18.62 0.19
C VAL A 151 -6.73 -18.43 -0.96
N PRO A 152 -7.24 -19.50 -1.59
CA PRO A 152 -8.32 -19.38 -2.55
C PRO A 152 -9.55 -18.69 -1.93
N GLY A 153 -10.25 -17.88 -2.71
CA GLY A 153 -11.38 -17.11 -2.20
C GLY A 153 -12.47 -18.00 -1.64
N LEU A 154 -12.98 -17.62 -0.46
CA LEU A 154 -14.01 -18.38 0.25
C LEU A 154 -15.36 -18.43 -0.49
N ASP A 155 -15.57 -17.53 -1.45
CA ASP A 155 -16.76 -17.48 -2.31
C ASP A 155 -16.78 -18.56 -3.40
N GLY A 156 -15.71 -19.33 -3.55
CA GLY A 156 -15.59 -20.42 -4.54
C GLY A 156 -15.51 -19.94 -5.99
N ARG A 157 -15.41 -18.63 -6.25
CA ARG A 157 -15.24 -18.10 -7.62
C ARG A 157 -13.80 -18.34 -8.08
N ASN A 158 -13.65 -18.76 -9.32
CA ASN A 158 -12.32 -18.95 -9.88
C ASN A 158 -11.56 -17.61 -9.94
N GLY A 159 -10.31 -17.61 -9.47
CA GLY A 159 -9.45 -16.43 -9.45
C GLY A 159 -9.74 -15.42 -8.33
N SER A 160 -10.69 -15.68 -7.43
CA SER A 160 -10.80 -14.94 -6.18
C SER A 160 -9.80 -15.47 -5.14
N ILE A 161 -9.38 -14.59 -4.24
CA ILE A 161 -8.50 -14.92 -3.12
C ILE A 161 -9.07 -14.36 -1.82
N SER A 162 -8.65 -14.94 -0.70
CA SER A 162 -8.89 -14.41 0.63
C SER A 162 -7.55 -14.24 1.37
N LEU A 163 -7.52 -13.27 2.28
CA LEU A 163 -6.34 -12.95 3.08
C LEU A 163 -6.61 -13.37 4.53
N GLU A 164 -6.12 -14.53 4.93
CA GLU A 164 -6.27 -15.06 6.29
C GLU A 164 -5.17 -14.50 7.19
N SER A 165 -5.48 -14.10 8.43
CA SER A 165 -4.45 -13.73 9.40
C SER A 165 -3.58 -14.94 9.77
N GLN A 166 -2.26 -14.77 9.74
CA GLN A 166 -1.35 -15.81 10.18
C GLN A 166 -1.43 -16.05 11.70
N SER A 167 -1.62 -15.00 12.50
CA SER A 167 -1.70 -15.11 13.96
C SER A 167 -3.08 -15.53 14.46
N ASP A 168 -4.15 -15.19 13.73
CA ASP A 168 -5.54 -15.48 14.09
C ASP A 168 -6.20 -16.37 13.03
N LYS A 169 -5.92 -17.68 13.07
CA LYS A 169 -6.46 -18.66 12.11
C LYS A 169 -8.00 -18.64 12.09
N GLY A 170 -8.57 -18.71 10.90
CA GLY A 170 -10.00 -18.59 10.67
C GLY A 170 -10.50 -17.15 10.60
N CYS A 171 -9.62 -16.16 10.72
CA CYS A 171 -9.95 -14.74 10.59
C CYS A 171 -9.35 -14.14 9.31
N TYR A 172 -10.15 -13.36 8.61
CA TYR A 172 -9.87 -12.90 7.25
C TYR A 172 -10.03 -11.38 7.13
N VAL A 173 -9.33 -10.78 6.18
CA VAL A 173 -9.63 -9.42 5.72
C VAL A 173 -11.06 -9.42 5.20
N TYR A 174 -11.89 -8.57 5.79
CA TYR A 174 -13.33 -8.52 5.57
C TYR A 174 -13.73 -7.10 5.18
N SER A 175 -14.48 -6.99 4.09
CA SER A 175 -15.08 -5.73 3.64
C SER A 175 -16.52 -5.95 3.24
N ASP A 176 -17.44 -5.52 4.09
CA ASP A 176 -18.86 -5.55 3.78
C ASP A 176 -19.30 -4.23 3.15
N LEU A 177 -19.37 -4.22 1.81
CA LEU A 177 -19.83 -3.11 0.99
C LEU A 177 -21.31 -2.75 1.21
N SER A 178 -22.09 -3.61 1.89
CA SER A 178 -23.46 -3.30 2.31
C SER A 178 -23.52 -2.52 3.62
N SER A 179 -22.40 -2.45 4.35
CA SER A 179 -22.25 -1.71 5.60
C SER A 179 -21.25 -0.56 5.45
N ASN A 180 -21.36 0.49 6.28
CA ASN A 180 -20.35 1.55 6.35
C ASN A 180 -19.16 1.18 7.26
N ALA A 181 -18.97 -0.10 7.61
CA ALA A 181 -18.06 -0.54 8.67
C ALA A 181 -16.56 -0.51 8.30
N GLY A 182 -16.21 -0.10 7.07
CA GLY A 182 -14.83 -0.09 6.60
C GLY A 182 -14.26 -1.50 6.43
N VAL A 183 -12.94 -1.60 6.30
CA VAL A 183 -12.23 -2.89 6.18
C VAL A 183 -11.65 -3.30 7.52
N LYS A 184 -11.93 -4.53 7.93
CA LYS A 184 -11.58 -5.09 9.24
C LYS A 184 -11.04 -6.51 9.14
N LEU A 185 -10.50 -7.02 10.23
CA LEU A 185 -10.33 -8.46 10.40
C LEU A 185 -11.64 -9.06 10.93
N SER A 186 -12.17 -10.12 10.34
CA SER A 186 -13.37 -10.80 10.86
C SER A 186 -13.20 -12.31 10.80
N CYS A 187 -13.73 -13.01 11.81
CA CYS A 187 -13.54 -14.44 11.99
C CYS A 187 -14.76 -15.22 11.52
N LYS A 188 -14.51 -16.31 10.81
CA LYS A 188 -15.55 -17.14 10.24
C LYS A 188 -16.38 -17.79 11.35
N SER A 189 -17.70 -17.60 11.29
CA SER A 189 -18.68 -18.47 11.95
C SER A 189 -19.17 -19.52 10.95
N ASP A 190 -19.76 -20.62 11.43
CA ASP A 190 -20.17 -21.71 10.55
C ASP A 190 -21.26 -21.25 9.55
N SER A 191 -21.02 -21.52 8.26
CA SER A 191 -21.97 -21.42 7.13
C SER A 191 -22.53 -20.01 6.79
N ASP A 192 -21.67 -19.01 6.58
CA ASP A 192 -22.11 -17.69 6.08
C ASP A 192 -21.62 -17.38 4.65
N ALA A 193 -22.52 -17.48 3.67
CA ALA A 193 -22.25 -17.10 2.27
C ALA A 193 -21.89 -15.62 2.12
N LYS A 194 -22.48 -14.73 2.94
CA LYS A 194 -22.15 -13.29 2.92
C LYS A 194 -20.73 -13.05 3.44
N PHE A 195 -20.32 -13.80 4.47
CA PHE A 195 -18.95 -13.77 4.95
C PHE A 195 -17.97 -14.18 3.85
N ASN A 196 -18.27 -15.26 3.14
CA ASN A 196 -17.44 -15.73 2.04
C ASN A 196 -17.30 -14.68 0.93
N GLU A 197 -18.40 -14.03 0.54
CA GLU A 197 -18.38 -12.94 -0.45
C GLU A 197 -17.57 -11.73 0.04
N ALA A 198 -17.79 -11.30 1.30
CA ALA A 198 -17.16 -10.11 1.88
C ALA A 198 -15.66 -10.28 2.17
N THR A 199 -15.16 -11.52 2.24
CA THR A 199 -13.74 -11.87 2.46
C THR A 199 -13.01 -12.30 1.20
N SER A 200 -13.70 -12.34 0.07
CA SER A 200 -13.13 -12.74 -1.21
C SER A 200 -12.89 -11.54 -2.11
N PHE A 201 -11.71 -11.47 -2.71
CA PHE A 201 -11.25 -10.37 -3.54
C PHE A 201 -10.72 -10.88 -4.87
N ILE A 202 -10.94 -10.11 -5.93
CA ILE A 202 -10.20 -10.27 -7.19
C ILE A 202 -8.88 -9.53 -7.05
N SER A 203 -7.78 -10.26 -7.15
CA SER A 203 -6.43 -9.72 -7.22
C SER A 203 -6.07 -9.40 -8.68
N GLN A 204 -5.62 -8.17 -8.92
CA GLN A 204 -5.15 -7.71 -10.23
C GLN A 204 -3.81 -6.97 -10.09
N LYS A 205 -3.14 -6.71 -11.21
CA LYS A 205 -1.93 -5.87 -11.23
C LYS A 205 -2.24 -4.52 -10.56
N GLY A 206 -1.28 -4.02 -9.78
CA GLY A 206 -1.37 -2.70 -9.14
C GLY A 206 -1.81 -1.61 -10.11
N LEU A 207 -2.69 -0.73 -9.64
CA LEU A 207 -3.23 0.40 -10.41
C LEU A 207 -2.19 1.50 -10.65
N SER A 208 -1.15 1.53 -9.83
CA SER A 208 0.07 2.32 -9.97
C SER A 208 1.29 1.43 -10.12
N GLN A 209 2.37 1.98 -10.68
CA GLN A 209 3.64 1.29 -10.86
C GLN A 209 4.79 2.26 -10.62
N TYR A 210 5.90 1.75 -10.10
CA TYR A 210 7.11 2.53 -9.93
C TYR A 210 7.68 2.94 -11.29
N ASN A 211 8.09 4.19 -11.39
CA ASN A 211 8.96 4.67 -12.45
C ASN A 211 10.35 3.97 -12.39
N PRO A 212 11.04 3.78 -13.52
CA PRO A 212 12.44 3.32 -13.50
C PRO A 212 13.39 4.21 -12.68
N ILE A 213 13.00 5.46 -12.43
CA ILE A 213 13.75 6.46 -11.65
C ILE A 213 13.02 6.74 -10.32
N SER A 214 12.56 5.68 -9.64
CA SER A 214 11.92 5.81 -8.33
C SER A 214 12.89 5.54 -7.19
N PHE A 215 12.75 6.29 -6.10
CA PHE A 215 13.56 6.17 -4.89
C PHE A 215 12.67 6.16 -3.64
N VAL A 216 13.12 5.51 -2.59
CA VAL A 216 12.57 5.66 -1.24
C VAL A 216 13.48 6.58 -0.45
N ALA A 217 12.95 7.71 0.01
CA ALA A 217 13.62 8.64 0.91
C ALA A 217 13.11 8.49 2.34
N LYS A 218 14.02 8.46 3.32
CA LYS A 218 13.68 8.40 4.75
C LYS A 218 13.16 9.75 5.23
N GLY A 219 12.03 9.72 5.91
CA GLY A 219 11.48 10.89 6.60
C GLY A 219 11.50 10.74 8.11
N VAL A 220 11.06 11.80 8.78
CA VAL A 220 10.95 11.83 10.24
C VAL A 220 9.82 10.92 10.73
N ASN A 221 8.66 11.01 10.08
CA ASN A 221 7.45 10.28 10.48
C ASN A 221 7.15 9.07 9.60
N ARG A 222 7.57 9.12 8.33
CA ARG A 222 7.36 8.08 7.32
C ARG A 222 8.41 8.17 6.23
N ASN A 223 8.57 7.13 5.42
CA ASN A 223 9.35 7.25 4.19
C ASN A 223 8.49 7.80 3.05
N PHE A 224 9.15 8.33 2.03
CA PHE A 224 8.55 8.93 0.86
C PHE A 224 8.96 8.16 -0.39
N LEU A 225 7.99 7.82 -1.23
CA LEU A 225 8.25 7.41 -2.60
C LEU A 225 8.49 8.65 -3.46
N LEU A 226 9.71 8.79 -3.96
CA LEU A 226 10.14 9.84 -4.86
C LEU A 226 10.16 9.33 -6.31
N GLU A 227 9.59 10.09 -7.23
CA GLU A 227 9.59 9.81 -8.67
C GLU A 227 9.84 11.09 -9.47
N PRO A 228 10.24 11.04 -10.76
CA PRO A 228 10.38 12.24 -11.55
C PRO A 228 9.07 13.02 -11.60
N LEU A 229 9.10 14.35 -11.45
CA LEU A 229 7.89 15.18 -11.45
C LEU A 229 6.98 14.92 -12.67
N LEU A 230 7.58 14.58 -13.81
CA LEU A 230 6.87 14.27 -15.06
C LEU A 230 6.13 12.91 -15.04
N SER A 231 6.30 12.07 -14.03
CA SER A 231 5.53 10.83 -13.87
C SER A 231 4.18 11.05 -13.18
N PHE A 232 4.02 12.17 -12.47
CA PHE A 232 2.77 12.56 -11.83
C PHE A 232 1.80 13.11 -12.87
N ARG A 233 0.51 12.78 -12.70
CA ARG A 233 -0.59 13.25 -13.53
C ARG A 233 -1.53 14.10 -12.67
N ASP A 234 -2.47 13.45 -11.99
CA ASP A 234 -3.48 14.10 -11.16
C ASP A 234 -3.25 13.77 -9.66
N GLU A 235 -2.13 13.14 -9.30
CA GLU A 235 -1.77 12.85 -7.91
C GLU A 235 -1.19 14.07 -7.18
N TYR A 236 -1.40 14.14 -5.86
CA TYR A 236 -0.75 15.10 -4.98
C TYR A 236 0.72 14.76 -4.73
N TYR A 237 1.57 15.77 -4.83
CA TYR A 237 3.01 15.63 -4.67
C TYR A 237 3.64 16.79 -3.90
N THR A 238 4.83 16.52 -3.34
CA THR A 238 5.73 17.50 -2.75
C THR A 238 7.04 17.56 -3.53
N VAL A 239 7.45 18.75 -3.95
CA VAL A 239 8.73 18.98 -4.65
C VAL A 239 9.83 19.44 -3.70
N TYR A 240 9.46 20.25 -2.70
CA TYR A 240 10.38 20.89 -1.78
C TYR A 240 10.26 20.24 -0.40
N PHE A 241 11.38 19.76 0.13
CA PHE A 241 11.44 19.02 1.39
C PHE A 241 12.23 19.80 2.45
N ASN A 242 11.79 19.68 3.71
CA ASN A 242 12.55 20.12 4.87
C ASN A 242 13.53 19.02 5.20
N ILE A 243 14.82 19.25 5.04
CA ILE A 243 15.82 18.25 5.38
C ILE A 243 16.29 18.51 6.81
N VAL A 244 15.91 17.63 7.73
CA VAL A 244 16.32 17.69 9.13
C VAL A 244 17.51 16.75 9.39
N GLY A 245 18.44 17.21 10.20
CA GLY A 245 19.60 16.45 10.72
C GLY A 245 19.23 15.52 11.86
#